data_AF-A0A927GED7-F1
#
_entry.id   AF-A0A927GED7-F1
#
_cell.length_a   1.000
_cell.length_b   1.000
_cell.length_c   1.000
_cell.angle_alpha   90.00
_cell.angle_beta   90.00
_cell.angle_gamma   90.00
#
_symmetry.space_group_name_H-M   'P 1'
#
loop_
_entity.id
_entity.type
_entity.pdbx_description
1 polymer ?
#
loop_
_entity_poly.entity_id
_entity_poly.type
_entity_poly.pdbx_seq_one_letter_code
_entity_poly.pdbx_strand_id
1 'polypeptide(L)'
;MKRVLNIGLLAVTVLSLASCDYQKYNTVRQNDYRADDYRADYRAGDPEVYGTGKDSAAVQSKYKYTPNPALDARTEKIRQKLFGAGSITQGS
;
A
#
# COMPACT_ATOMS: atom_id res chain seq x y z
N MET A 1 37.47 29.88 19.71
CA MET A 1 37.26 28.41 19.81
C MET A 1 35.84 28.04 20.25
N LYS A 2 35.34 28.50 21.41
CA LYS A 2 33.96 28.17 21.89
C LYS A 2 32.84 28.51 20.90
N ARG A 3 32.90 29.66 20.22
CA ARG A 3 31.90 30.06 19.20
C ARG A 3 31.86 29.11 18.00
N VAL A 4 33.02 28.67 17.52
CA VAL A 4 33.13 27.77 16.36
C VAL A 4 32.63 26.37 16.75
N LEU A 5 32.95 25.91 17.96
CA LEU A 5 32.46 24.65 18.50
C LEU A 5 30.92 24.65 18.64
N ASN A 6 30.35 25.74 19.14
CA ASN A 6 28.90 25.89 19.30
C ASN A 6 28.17 25.93 17.95
N ILE A 7 28.75 26.59 16.94
CA ILE A 7 28.20 26.63 15.59
C ILE A 7 28.27 25.23 14.95
N GLY A 8 29.39 24.53 15.10
CA GLY A 8 29.54 23.15 14.61
C GLY A 8 28.55 22.19 15.25
N LEU A 9 28.35 22.29 16.58
CA LEU A 9 27.40 21.46 17.30
C LEU A 9 25.95 21.75 16.88
N LEU A 10 25.62 23.02 16.65
CA LEU A 10 24.30 23.43 16.18
C LEU A 10 24.05 22.94 14.73
N ALA A 11 25.06 22.98 13.87
CA ALA A 11 24.95 22.45 12.52
C ALA A 11 24.72 20.92 12.51
N VAL A 12 25.47 20.17 13.32
CA VAL A 12 25.32 18.72 13.42
C VAL A 12 23.93 18.35 13.96
N THR A 13 23.45 19.02 15.00
CA THR A 13 22.12 18.73 15.59
C THR A 13 20.97 19.02 14.61
N VAL A 14 21.02 20.13 13.86
CA VAL A 14 20.01 20.45 12.84
C VAL A 14 20.02 19.44 11.70
N LEU A 15 21.20 19.03 11.22
CA LEU A 15 21.33 18.02 10.16
C LEU A 15 20.82 16.64 10.61
N SER A 16 21.11 16.24 11.85
CA SER A 16 20.59 14.99 12.40
C SER A 16 19.05 15.01 12.49
N LEU A 17 18.45 16.13 12.90
CA LEU A 17 16.98 16.27 12.94
C LEU A 17 16.35 16.30 11.54
N ALA A 18 17.03 16.84 10.53
CA ALA A 18 16.57 16.82 9.14
C ALA A 18 16.73 15.45 8.45
N SER A 19 17.65 14.60 8.94
CA SER A 19 17.89 13.25 8.39
C SER A 19 16.82 12.23 8.77
N CYS A 20 16.02 12.53 9.80
CA CYS A 20 14.83 11.76 10.08
C CYS A 20 13.67 12.42 9.33
N ASP A 21 13.19 11.79 8.27
CA ASP A 21 11.87 12.05 7.71
C ASP A 21 10.83 11.74 8.80
N TYR A 22 10.59 12.72 9.69
CA TYR A 22 9.62 12.61 10.75
C TYR A 22 8.24 12.67 10.12
N GLN A 23 7.73 11.50 9.74
CA GLN A 23 6.42 11.33 9.15
C GLN A 23 5.34 11.38 10.24
N LYS A 24 5.12 12.58 10.81
CA LYS A 24 3.98 12.85 11.71
C LYS A 24 2.63 12.51 11.05
N TYR A 25 2.61 12.39 9.72
CA TYR A 25 1.43 12.15 8.91
C TYR A 25 1.54 10.95 7.95
N ASN A 26 2.39 9.95 8.21
CA ASN A 26 2.52 8.73 7.40
C ASN A 26 2.40 8.99 5.89
N THR A 27 3.16 9.97 5.40
CA THR A 27 3.25 10.26 3.96
C THR A 27 4.38 9.44 3.35
N VAL A 28 4.56 8.17 3.74
CA VAL A 28 5.24 7.21 2.85
C VAL A 28 4.31 7.08 1.66
N ARG A 29 4.40 8.03 0.74
CA ARG A 29 3.86 7.85 -0.60
C ARG A 29 4.67 6.69 -1.13
N GLN A 30 3.99 5.63 -1.56
CA GLN A 30 4.66 4.58 -2.32
C GLN A 30 5.51 5.28 -3.39
N ASN A 31 6.79 4.93 -3.49
CA ASN A 31 7.67 5.52 -4.49
C ASN A 31 7.00 5.31 -5.86
N ASP A 32 6.53 6.40 -6.44
CA ASP A 32 6.00 6.40 -7.78
C ASP A 32 7.19 6.41 -8.73
N TYR A 33 7.62 5.22 -9.15
CA TYR A 33 8.75 5.03 -10.06
C TYR A 33 8.53 5.67 -11.44
N ARG A 34 7.35 6.24 -11.70
CA ARG A 34 7.02 6.97 -12.93
C ARG A 34 6.70 8.44 -12.67
N ALA A 35 7.08 8.99 -11.51
CA ALA A 35 6.90 10.41 -11.19
C ALA A 35 7.51 11.37 -12.24
N ASP A 36 8.53 10.92 -12.99
CA ASP A 36 9.19 11.65 -14.09
C ASP A 36 8.79 11.18 -15.49
N ASP A 37 7.67 10.46 -15.63
CA ASP A 37 7.14 10.08 -16.95
C ASP A 37 6.30 11.23 -17.54
N TYR A 38 6.90 11.99 -18.46
CA TYR A 38 6.29 13.16 -19.09
C TYR A 38 5.55 12.84 -20.40
N ARG A 39 5.30 11.56 -20.70
CA ARG A 39 4.48 11.21 -21.86
C ARG A 39 3.07 11.77 -21.67
N ALA A 40 2.45 12.22 -22.77
CA ALA A 40 1.16 12.90 -22.74
C ALA A 40 0.00 12.02 -22.20
N ASP A 41 0.21 10.70 -22.12
CA ASP A 41 -0.73 9.71 -21.61
C ASP A 41 -0.54 9.39 -20.11
N TYR A 42 0.58 9.75 -19.48
CA TYR A 42 0.82 9.46 -18.05
C TYR A 42 -0.01 10.36 -17.12
N ARG A 43 -0.77 9.74 -16.21
CA ARG A 43 -1.46 10.41 -15.11
C ARG A 43 -1.16 9.72 -13.79
N ALA A 44 -0.89 10.49 -12.74
CA ALA A 44 -0.76 9.94 -11.39
C ALA A 44 -2.00 9.09 -11.03
N GLY A 45 -1.80 7.83 -10.66
CA GLY A 45 -2.87 6.84 -10.48
C GLY A 45 -3.18 6.01 -11.73
N ASP A 46 -2.33 6.05 -12.75
CA ASP A 46 -2.52 5.29 -13.98
C ASP A 46 -2.55 3.78 -13.74
N PRO A 47 -3.43 3.03 -14.41
CA PRO A 47 -3.57 1.59 -14.23
C PRO A 47 -2.29 0.80 -14.53
N GLU A 48 -1.32 1.37 -15.23
CA GLU A 48 -0.06 0.69 -15.58
C GLU A 48 0.76 0.24 -14.36
N VAL A 49 0.68 0.95 -13.22
CA VAL A 49 1.42 0.56 -12.00
C VAL A 49 0.85 -0.71 -11.36
N TYR A 50 -0.45 -0.99 -11.58
CA TYR A 50 -1.16 -2.13 -10.98
C TYR A 50 -1.67 -3.13 -12.01
N GLY A 51 -1.25 -2.99 -13.27
CA GLY A 51 -1.64 -3.81 -14.41
C GLY A 51 -2.89 -3.29 -15.11
N THR A 52 -2.83 -3.24 -16.45
CA THR A 52 -3.96 -2.88 -17.34
C THR A 52 -4.75 -4.10 -17.81
N GLY A 53 -4.22 -5.30 -17.60
CA GLY A 53 -4.87 -6.54 -17.98
C GLY A 53 -6.21 -6.72 -17.28
N LYS A 54 -7.16 -7.40 -17.94
CA LYS A 54 -8.48 -7.72 -17.36
C LYS A 54 -8.37 -8.46 -16.02
N ASP A 55 -7.26 -9.19 -15.83
CA ASP A 55 -6.99 -9.99 -14.64
C ASP A 55 -6.19 -9.25 -13.56
N SER A 56 -5.90 -7.97 -13.77
CA SER A 56 -5.21 -7.15 -12.76
C SER A 56 -6.11 -6.83 -11.58
N ALA A 57 -5.54 -6.78 -10.37
CA ALA A 57 -6.28 -6.48 -9.16
C ALA A 57 -6.93 -5.08 -9.20
N ALA A 58 -6.27 -4.10 -9.82
CA ALA A 58 -6.80 -2.75 -9.99
C ALA A 58 -8.02 -2.68 -10.92
N VAL A 59 -8.08 -3.54 -11.95
CA VAL A 59 -9.25 -3.64 -12.83
C VAL A 59 -10.35 -4.46 -12.16
N GLN A 60 -10.01 -5.61 -11.54
CA GLN A 60 -10.99 -6.49 -10.91
C GLN A 60 -11.73 -5.83 -9.74
N SER A 61 -11.06 -5.02 -8.93
CA SER A 61 -11.67 -4.31 -7.80
C SER A 61 -12.74 -3.28 -8.21
N LYS A 62 -12.73 -2.84 -9.48
CA LYS A 62 -13.70 -1.89 -10.02
C LYS A 62 -14.94 -2.56 -10.60
N TYR A 63 -14.87 -3.85 -10.93
CA TYR A 63 -16.03 -4.55 -11.48
C TYR A 63 -17.14 -4.68 -10.45
N LYS A 64 -18.36 -4.34 -10.88
CA LYS A 64 -19.59 -4.55 -10.12
C LYS A 64 -20.29 -5.77 -10.69
N TYR A 65 -20.40 -6.83 -9.89
CA TYR A 65 -21.10 -8.05 -10.26
C TYR A 65 -22.52 -8.01 -9.71
N THR A 66 -23.50 -8.37 -10.53
CA THR A 66 -24.87 -8.58 -10.06
C THR A 66 -24.88 -9.72 -9.04
N PRO A 67 -25.52 -9.55 -7.87
CA PRO A 67 -25.63 -10.62 -6.89
C PRO A 67 -26.25 -11.88 -7.52
N ASN A 68 -25.59 -13.02 -7.32
CA ASN A 68 -26.09 -14.33 -7.77
C ASN A 68 -26.34 -15.22 -6.55
N PRO A 69 -27.60 -15.33 -6.08
CA PRO A 69 -27.93 -16.07 -4.85
C PRO A 69 -27.62 -17.58 -4.94
N ALA A 70 -27.50 -18.15 -6.14
CA ALA A 70 -27.08 -19.54 -6.29
C ALA A 70 -25.62 -19.77 -5.87
N LEU A 71 -24.77 -18.73 -5.96
CA LEU A 71 -23.37 -18.79 -5.52
C LEU A 71 -23.26 -18.77 -3.99
N ASP A 72 -24.20 -18.14 -3.28
CA ASP A 72 -24.16 -18.05 -1.82
C ASP A 72 -24.31 -19.44 -1.19
N ALA A 73 -25.29 -20.22 -1.65
CA ALA A 73 -25.50 -21.59 -1.19
C ALA A 73 -24.30 -22.51 -1.52
N ARG A 74 -23.66 -22.30 -2.67
CA ARG A 74 -22.44 -23.04 -3.05
C ARG A 74 -21.24 -22.63 -2.20
N THR A 75 -21.09 -21.35 -1.91
CA THR A 75 -20.04 -20.80 -1.06
C THR A 75 -20.17 -21.31 0.37
N GLU A 76 -21.38 -21.37 0.92
CA GLU A 76 -21.65 -21.97 2.22
C GLU A 76 -21.23 -23.43 2.28
N LYS A 77 -21.62 -24.23 1.28
CA LYS A 77 -21.19 -25.63 1.17
C LYS A 77 -19.67 -25.79 1.10
N ILE A 78 -18.99 -24.90 0.37
CA ILE A 78 -17.52 -24.91 0.28
C ILE A 78 -16.90 -24.53 1.63
N ARG A 79 -17.39 -23.48 2.28
CA ARG A 79 -16.93 -23.05 3.61
C ARG A 79 -17.06 -24.17 4.63
N GLN A 80 -18.20 -24.85 4.65
CA GLN A 80 -18.42 -26.00 5.53
C GLN A 80 -17.49 -27.17 5.20
N LYS A 81 -17.19 -27.43 3.93
CA LYS A 81 -16.21 -28.46 3.55
C LYS A 81 -14.78 -28.13 3.99
N LEU A 82 -14.39 -26.85 3.88
CA LEU A 82 -13.03 -26.41 4.19
C LEU A 82 -12.81 -26.20 5.70
N PHE A 83 -13.86 -25.80 6.43
CA PHE A 83 -13.75 -25.33 7.82
C PHE A 83 -14.75 -25.96 8.80
N GLY A 84 -15.74 -26.73 8.35
CA GLY A 84 -16.87 -27.18 9.17
C GLY A 84 -16.63 -28.42 10.04
N ALA A 85 -15.45 -29.03 9.98
CA ALA A 85 -15.14 -30.25 10.75
C ALA A 85 -13.81 -30.19 11.53
N GLY A 86 -13.16 -29.04 11.62
CA GLY A 86 -11.91 -28.89 12.37
C GLY A 86 -11.94 -27.63 13.22
N SER A 87 -11.72 -27.78 14.53
CA SER A 87 -11.36 -26.65 15.37
C SER A 87 -10.12 -26.01 14.77
N ILE A 88 -10.25 -24.79 14.24
CA ILE A 88 -9.09 -23.94 14.04
C ILE A 88 -8.64 -23.61 15.46
N THR A 89 -7.75 -24.43 16.02
CA THR A 89 -7.08 -24.12 17.27
C THR A 89 -6.40 -22.78 17.06
N GLN A 90 -7.01 -21.73 17.58
CA GLN A 90 -6.47 -20.39 17.61
C GLN A 90 -5.09 -20.54 18.28
N GLY A 91 -4.03 -20.24 17.52
CA GLY A 91 -2.66 -20.51 17.94
C GLY A 91 -2.38 -19.96 19.35
N SER A 92 -1.78 -20.81 20.17
CA SER A 92 -1.28 -20.50 21.51
C SER A 92 -0.21 -19.40 21.50
#